data_AF-A0A822RPB7-F1
#
_entry.id   AF-A0A822RPB7-F1
#
_cell.length_a   1.000
_cell.length_b   1.000
_cell.length_c   1.000
_cell.angle_alpha   90.00
_cell.angle_beta   90.00
_cell.angle_gamma   90.00
#
_symmetry.space_group_name_H-M   'P 1'
#
loop_
_entity.id
_entity.type
_entity.pdbx_description
1 polymer ?
#
loop_
_entity_poly.entity_id
_entity_poly.type
_entity_poly.pdbx_seq_one_letter_code
_entity_poly.pdbx_strand_id
1 'polypeptide(L)'
;MEVHASFLFTLFGILQGNAKTNWVLQIPFGLIWSVLYYIIFRWFITQFNVLTPGRGEEVDSKEISESADSTSNTADYLKQDSLQIIRALGGSNNIEDVDACVTRLRVAVKEVNQVDKALLKQIGAVDVLEVKGGIQAIYGAKAILYKNSINEILGVDD
;
A
#
# COMPACT_ATOMS: atom_id res chain seq x y z
N MET A 1 9.25 16.67 19.22
CA MET A 1 8.82 16.14 20.54
C MET A 1 9.94 15.34 21.20
N GLU A 2 10.68 14.51 20.46
CA GLU A 2 11.82 13.72 20.97
C GLU A 2 12.98 14.57 21.53
N VAL A 3 13.36 15.65 20.86
CA VAL A 3 14.48 16.52 21.29
C VAL A 3 14.21 17.18 22.65
N HIS A 4 12.96 17.48 22.94
CA HIS A 4 12.54 18.09 24.20
C HIS A 4 12.54 17.06 25.35
N ALA A 5 12.21 15.81 25.05
CA ALA A 5 12.23 14.71 26.01
C ALA A 5 13.67 14.31 26.39
N SER A 6 14.58 14.24 25.41
CA SER A 6 16.00 13.96 25.65
C SER A 6 16.66 15.05 26.48
N PHE A 7 16.36 16.32 26.21
CA PHE A 7 16.91 17.46 26.96
C PHE A 7 16.46 17.46 28.43
N LEU A 8 15.17 17.21 28.69
CA LEU A 8 14.64 17.11 30.06
C LEU A 8 15.22 15.93 30.83
N PHE A 9 15.44 14.78 30.16
CA PHE A 9 16.02 13.59 30.76
C PHE A 9 17.48 13.79 31.19
N THR A 10 18.28 14.48 30.39
CA THR A 10 19.66 14.82 30.76
C THR A 10 19.70 15.80 31.92
N LEU A 11 18.84 16.83 31.90
CA LEU A 11 18.87 17.96 32.84
C LEU A 11 18.27 17.61 34.22
N PHE A 12 17.16 16.85 34.26
CA PHE A 12 16.47 16.45 35.49
C PHE A 12 16.73 14.99 35.93
N GLY A 13 17.23 14.14 35.03
CA GLY A 13 17.57 12.74 35.32
C GLY A 13 19.03 12.56 35.75
N ILE A 14 19.96 12.75 34.82
CA ILE A 14 21.40 12.50 35.04
C ILE A 14 22.01 13.51 36.01
N LEU A 15 21.72 14.81 35.82
CA LEU A 15 22.36 15.91 36.55
C LEU A 15 21.85 16.09 38.00
N GLN A 16 20.64 15.64 38.30
CA GLN A 16 20.02 15.81 39.62
C GLN A 16 20.44 14.72 40.64
N GLY A 17 21.20 13.72 40.17
CA GLY A 17 21.79 12.66 40.99
C GLY A 17 20.84 11.50 41.31
N ASN A 18 21.41 10.29 41.42
CA ASN A 18 20.66 9.04 41.65
C ASN A 18 19.80 9.03 42.92
N ALA A 19 20.12 9.88 43.91
CA ALA A 19 19.45 9.93 45.20
C ALA A 19 18.03 10.51 45.17
N LYS A 20 17.64 11.27 44.14
CA LYS A 20 16.30 11.87 44.03
C LYS A 20 15.44 11.33 42.89
N THR A 21 16.05 10.85 41.80
CA THR A 21 15.32 10.54 40.56
C THR A 21 15.42 9.08 40.12
N ASN A 22 16.24 8.25 40.79
CA ASN A 22 16.37 6.80 40.55
C ASN A 22 16.44 6.42 39.06
N TRP A 23 17.23 7.20 38.32
CA TRP A 23 17.29 7.20 36.85
C TRP A 23 17.70 5.84 36.26
N VAL A 24 18.42 5.04 37.03
CA VAL A 24 18.79 3.66 36.69
C VAL A 24 17.55 2.79 36.47
N LEU A 25 16.42 3.07 37.13
CA LEU A 25 15.15 2.34 36.99
C LEU A 25 14.50 2.54 35.61
N GLN A 26 14.89 3.57 34.85
CA GLN A 26 14.40 3.78 33.49
C GLN A 26 14.89 2.71 32.51
N ILE A 27 16.11 2.19 32.72
CA ILE A 27 16.74 1.17 31.88
C ILE A 27 15.97 -0.16 31.93
N PRO A 28 15.69 -0.77 33.10
CA PRO A 28 14.89 -2.00 33.15
C PRO A 28 13.45 -1.76 32.68
N PHE A 29 12.88 -0.57 32.90
CA PHE A 29 11.55 -0.23 32.40
C PHE A 29 11.50 -0.21 30.86
N GLY A 30 12.51 0.38 30.22
CA GLY A 30 12.67 0.34 28.77
C GLY A 30 12.86 -1.08 28.23
N LEU A 31 13.64 -1.92 28.93
CA LEU A 31 13.84 -3.32 28.54
C LEU A 31 12.53 -4.12 28.63
N ILE A 32 11.78 -3.97 29.72
CA ILE A 32 10.46 -4.61 29.91
C ILE A 32 9.51 -4.19 28.79
N TRP A 33 9.48 -2.89 28.45
CA TRP A 33 8.62 -2.41 27.35
C TRP A 33 9.09 -2.96 25.99
N SER A 34 10.40 -3.02 25.74
CA SER A 34 10.92 -3.62 24.50
C SER A 34 10.47 -5.07 24.34
N VAL A 35 10.52 -5.87 25.41
CA VAL A 35 10.09 -7.28 25.39
C VAL A 35 8.58 -7.39 25.20
N LEU A 36 7.80 -6.56 25.89
CA LEU A 36 6.34 -6.57 25.80
C LEU A 36 5.86 -6.18 24.39
N TYR A 37 6.43 -5.13 23.78
CA TYR A 37 6.14 -4.75 22.39
C TYR A 37 6.50 -5.89 21.42
N TYR A 38 7.66 -6.52 21.61
CA TYR A 38 8.08 -7.63 20.75
C TYR A 38 7.08 -8.80 20.80
N ILE A 39 6.63 -9.20 21.99
CA ILE A 39 5.70 -10.32 22.15
C ILE A 39 4.32 -9.97 21.56
N ILE A 40 3.79 -8.78 21.84
CA ILE A 40 2.49 -8.33 21.31
C ILE A 40 2.53 -8.29 19.78
N PHE A 41 3.56 -7.65 19.21
CA PHE A 41 3.69 -7.52 17.76
C PHE A 41 3.92 -8.88 17.08
N ARG A 42 4.75 -9.75 17.67
CA ARG A 42 4.97 -11.13 17.21
C ARG A 42 3.65 -11.91 17.20
N TRP A 43 2.88 -11.83 18.27
CA TRP A 43 1.58 -12.51 18.37
C TRP A 43 0.60 -11.98 17.32
N PHE A 44 0.53 -10.66 17.14
CA PHE A 44 -0.31 -10.01 16.12
C PHE A 44 0.04 -10.47 14.71
N ILE A 45 1.33 -10.52 14.35
CA ILE A 45 1.78 -11.02 13.03
C ILE A 45 1.39 -12.49 12.84
N THR A 46 1.58 -13.34 13.87
CA THR A 46 1.28 -14.77 13.74
C THR A 46 -0.21 -15.09 13.67
N GLN A 47 -1.07 -14.30 14.32
CA GLN A 47 -2.52 -14.54 14.36
C GLN A 47 -3.27 -13.82 13.25
N PHE A 48 -2.84 -12.61 12.88
CA PHE A 48 -3.53 -11.79 11.87
C PHE A 48 -2.91 -11.86 10.47
N ASN A 49 -1.84 -12.64 10.27
CA ASN A 49 -1.15 -12.84 8.98
C ASN A 49 -1.03 -11.54 8.16
N VAL A 50 -0.71 -10.45 8.85
CA VAL A 50 -0.67 -9.13 8.25
C VAL A 50 0.52 -9.14 7.30
N LEU A 51 0.28 -8.88 6.01
CA LEU A 51 1.32 -8.73 5.00
C LEU A 51 2.19 -7.55 5.44
N THR A 52 3.25 -7.85 6.18
CA THR A 52 4.26 -6.87 6.55
C THR A 52 5.10 -6.68 5.30
N PRO A 53 5.42 -5.43 4.89
CA PRO A 53 6.22 -5.20 3.69
C PRO A 53 7.51 -6.03 3.75
N GLY A 54 7.63 -7.06 2.91
CA GLY A 54 8.72 -8.05 2.93
C GLY A 54 8.42 -9.44 3.53
N ARG A 55 7.19 -9.71 4.01
CA ARG A 55 6.71 -11.06 4.39
C ARG A 55 5.29 -11.25 3.85
N GLY A 56 5.20 -12.14 2.89
CA GLY A 56 4.28 -12.03 1.77
C GLY A 56 5.21 -12.05 0.59
N GLU A 57 5.04 -13.06 -0.25
CA GLU A 57 5.69 -13.19 -1.53
C GLU A 57 6.03 -11.79 -2.04
N GLU A 58 7.33 -11.53 -2.27
CA GLU A 58 7.67 -10.74 -3.43
C GLU A 58 6.63 -11.13 -4.48
N VAL A 59 5.82 -10.20 -4.98
CA VAL A 59 4.96 -10.51 -6.12
C VAL A 59 5.94 -11.05 -7.13
N ASP A 60 5.93 -12.37 -7.25
CA ASP A 60 7.18 -13.09 -7.43
C ASP A 60 7.58 -12.81 -8.86
N SER A 61 8.51 -11.88 -8.99
CA SER A 61 9.10 -11.52 -10.26
C SER A 61 10.09 -12.62 -10.69
N LYS A 62 10.06 -13.79 -10.02
CA LYS A 62 10.96 -14.93 -10.20
C LYS A 62 10.30 -16.32 -10.19
N GLU A 63 9.05 -16.50 -9.76
CA GLU A 63 8.29 -17.77 -9.92
C GLU A 63 7.36 -17.79 -11.15
N ILE A 64 7.68 -17.03 -12.21
CA ILE A 64 7.04 -17.21 -13.53
C ILE A 64 7.82 -18.25 -14.38
N SER A 65 8.76 -18.99 -13.79
CA SER A 65 9.55 -19.98 -14.53
C SER A 65 9.61 -21.34 -13.83
N GLU A 66 8.46 -21.93 -13.47
CA GLU A 66 8.26 -23.38 -13.44
C GLU A 66 6.82 -23.75 -13.00
N SER A 67 5.82 -23.53 -13.86
CA SER A 67 4.58 -24.34 -13.93
C SER A 67 3.68 -23.82 -15.04
N ALA A 68 3.77 -24.44 -16.22
CA ALA A 68 3.13 -24.02 -17.47
C ALA A 68 1.61 -24.30 -17.56
N ASP A 69 0.88 -24.39 -16.44
CA ASP A 69 -0.55 -24.77 -16.47
C ASP A 69 -1.47 -23.98 -15.50
N SER A 70 -0.95 -23.02 -14.72
CA SER A 70 -1.76 -22.18 -13.80
C SER A 70 -1.64 -20.68 -14.04
N THR A 71 -0.73 -20.24 -14.93
CA THR A 71 -0.51 -18.83 -15.26
C THR A 71 -1.60 -18.23 -16.16
N SER A 72 -2.33 -19.04 -16.94
CA SER A 72 -3.37 -18.50 -17.83
C SER A 72 -4.45 -17.82 -17.02
N ASN A 73 -4.99 -18.48 -15.98
CA ASN A 73 -6.14 -17.97 -15.25
C ASN A 73 -5.87 -16.60 -14.60
N THR A 74 -4.76 -16.43 -13.86
CA THR A 74 -4.49 -15.15 -13.18
C THR A 74 -4.16 -14.01 -14.13
N ALA A 75 -3.38 -14.28 -15.19
CA ALA A 75 -3.09 -13.28 -16.21
C ALA A 75 -4.36 -12.91 -17.02
N ASP A 76 -5.21 -13.88 -17.30
CA ASP A 76 -6.49 -13.70 -17.98
C ASP A 76 -7.47 -12.90 -17.12
N TYR A 77 -7.55 -13.18 -15.80
CA TYR A 77 -8.37 -12.40 -14.87
C TYR A 77 -7.88 -10.94 -14.78
N LEU A 78 -6.56 -10.72 -14.69
CA LEU A 78 -5.99 -9.38 -14.67
C LEU A 78 -6.31 -8.60 -15.96
N LYS A 79 -6.17 -9.24 -17.12
CA LYS A 79 -6.52 -8.64 -18.42
C LYS A 79 -8.01 -8.35 -18.52
N GLN A 80 -8.85 -9.27 -18.05
CA GLN A 80 -10.30 -9.10 -18.02
C GLN A 80 -10.74 -7.95 -17.10
N ASP A 81 -10.18 -7.86 -15.90
CA ASP A 81 -10.42 -6.76 -14.97
C ASP A 81 -9.94 -5.43 -15.57
N SER A 82 -8.77 -5.40 -16.18
CA SER A 82 -8.21 -4.21 -16.83
C SER A 82 -9.10 -3.73 -17.98
N LEU A 83 -9.64 -4.64 -18.79
CA LEU A 83 -10.65 -4.30 -19.81
C LEU A 83 -11.93 -3.74 -19.22
N GLN A 84 -12.39 -4.26 -18.08
CA GLN A 84 -13.55 -3.72 -17.38
C GLN A 84 -13.26 -2.34 -16.80
N ILE A 85 -12.07 -2.11 -16.25
CA ILE A 85 -11.62 -0.80 -15.75
C ILE A 85 -11.61 0.21 -16.90
N ILE A 86 -11.06 -0.14 -18.06
CA ILE A 86 -11.08 0.73 -19.25
C ILE A 86 -12.51 1.08 -19.66
N ARG A 87 -13.43 0.10 -19.66
CA ARG A 87 -14.85 0.36 -19.95
C ARG A 87 -15.49 1.26 -18.90
N ALA A 88 -15.19 1.05 -17.63
CA ALA A 88 -15.67 1.87 -16.52
C ALA A 88 -15.24 3.33 -16.67
N LEU A 89 -14.01 3.56 -17.16
CA LEU A 89 -13.42 4.88 -17.38
C LEU A 89 -13.97 5.59 -18.62
N GLY A 90 -14.98 5.05 -19.32
CA GLY A 90 -15.54 5.62 -20.53
C GLY A 90 -14.87 5.15 -21.83
N GLY A 91 -14.08 4.07 -21.77
CA GLY A 91 -13.37 3.47 -22.89
C GLY A 91 -12.04 4.15 -23.22
N SER A 92 -11.29 3.54 -24.15
CA SER A 92 -9.94 4.00 -24.53
C SER A 92 -9.87 5.44 -25.04
N ASN A 93 -10.98 5.96 -25.59
CA ASN A 93 -11.03 7.33 -26.11
C ASN A 93 -11.09 8.41 -25.02
N ASN A 94 -11.56 8.05 -23.82
CA ASN A 94 -11.74 8.96 -22.70
C ASN A 94 -10.51 9.05 -21.79
N ILE A 95 -9.59 8.08 -21.89
CA ILE A 95 -8.36 8.01 -21.10
C ILE A 95 -7.28 8.84 -21.80
N GLU A 96 -6.66 9.77 -21.07
CA GLU A 96 -5.51 10.55 -21.56
C GLU A 96 -4.19 9.95 -21.09
N ASP A 97 -4.12 9.63 -19.80
CA ASP A 97 -2.91 9.10 -19.15
C ASP A 97 -3.29 8.19 -17.98
N VAL A 98 -2.47 7.17 -17.75
CA VAL A 98 -2.67 6.16 -16.70
C VAL A 98 -1.38 5.99 -15.92
N ASP A 99 -1.40 6.46 -14.68
CA ASP A 99 -0.30 6.35 -13.75
C ASP A 99 -0.73 5.60 -12.48
N ALA A 100 0.21 4.96 -11.79
CA ALA A 100 -0.05 4.30 -10.52
C ALA A 100 1.03 4.63 -9.49
N CYS A 101 0.57 4.99 -8.29
CA CYS A 101 1.38 4.94 -7.08
C CYS A 101 1.37 3.51 -6.50
N VAL A 102 1.91 3.36 -5.28
CA VAL A 102 1.96 2.06 -4.56
C VAL A 102 0.58 1.43 -4.37
N THR A 103 -0.43 2.21 -4.01
CA THR A 103 -1.78 1.69 -3.67
C THR A 103 -2.91 2.30 -4.48
N ARG A 104 -2.60 3.28 -5.34
CA ARG A 104 -3.58 4.15 -5.97
C ARG A 104 -3.30 4.28 -7.47
N LEU A 105 -4.30 3.96 -8.27
CA LEU A 105 -4.34 4.18 -9.71
C LEU A 105 -4.86 5.61 -9.97
N ARG A 106 -4.08 6.41 -10.68
CA ARG A 106 -4.39 7.79 -11.09
C ARG A 106 -4.64 7.76 -12.60
N VAL A 107 -5.84 8.11 -13.00
CA VAL A 107 -6.22 8.13 -14.41
C VAL A 107 -6.62 9.55 -14.78
N ALA A 108 -5.91 10.15 -15.73
CA ALA A 108 -6.35 11.37 -16.37
C ALA A 108 -7.42 11.02 -17.41
N VAL A 109 -8.60 11.64 -17.31
CA VAL A 109 -9.71 11.42 -18.23
C VAL A 109 -10.19 12.75 -18.80
N LYS A 110 -10.63 12.73 -20.07
CA LYS A 110 -11.21 13.90 -20.75
C LYS A 110 -12.53 14.31 -20.12
N GLU A 111 -13.42 13.34 -19.96
CA GLU A 111 -14.78 13.54 -19.48
C GLU A 111 -15.07 12.65 -18.27
N VAL A 112 -15.15 13.29 -17.10
CA VAL A 112 -15.41 12.60 -15.82
C VAL A 112 -16.85 12.06 -15.74
N ASN A 113 -17.80 12.69 -16.45
CA ASN A 113 -19.21 12.27 -16.47
C ASN A 113 -19.43 10.90 -17.13
N GLN A 114 -18.50 10.46 -17.99
CA GLN A 114 -18.57 9.15 -18.65
C GLN A 114 -18.01 8.02 -17.78
N VAL A 115 -17.54 8.33 -16.57
CA VAL A 115 -16.91 7.33 -15.71
C VAL A 115 -17.91 6.73 -14.71
N ASP A 116 -18.02 5.41 -14.75
CA ASP A 116 -18.82 4.63 -13.82
C ASP A 116 -18.03 4.29 -12.54
N LYS A 117 -18.26 5.12 -11.51
CA LYS A 117 -17.65 4.96 -10.18
C LYS A 117 -18.15 3.70 -9.46
N ALA A 118 -19.38 3.25 -9.74
CA ALA A 118 -19.95 2.07 -9.09
C ALA A 118 -19.29 0.80 -9.63
N LEU A 119 -19.07 0.75 -10.94
CA LEU A 119 -18.41 -0.36 -11.61
C LEU A 119 -16.93 -0.46 -11.20
N LEU A 120 -16.22 0.66 -11.04
CA LEU A 120 -14.85 0.68 -10.50
C LEU A 120 -14.76 0.08 -9.08
N LYS A 121 -15.75 0.37 -8.22
CA LYS A 121 -15.84 -0.23 -6.87
C LYS A 121 -16.16 -1.72 -6.92
N GLN A 122 -17.00 -2.15 -7.86
CA GLN A 122 -17.32 -3.57 -8.06
C GLN A 122 -16.11 -4.40 -8.52
N ILE A 123 -15.23 -3.83 -9.34
CA ILE A 123 -13.98 -4.51 -9.80
C ILE A 123 -12.92 -4.59 -8.67
N GLY A 124 -13.19 -3.99 -7.50
CA GLY A 124 -12.33 -4.12 -6.32
C GLY A 124 -11.62 -2.83 -5.91
N ALA A 125 -12.05 -1.67 -6.40
CA ALA A 125 -11.60 -0.40 -5.82
C ALA A 125 -12.20 -0.26 -4.41
N VAL A 126 -11.33 -0.06 -3.42
CA VAL A 126 -11.75 0.24 -2.04
C VAL A 126 -12.47 1.58 -1.99
N ASP A 127 -11.94 2.55 -2.73
CA ASP A 127 -12.57 3.84 -2.92
C ASP A 127 -12.16 4.49 -4.24
N VAL A 128 -13.00 5.41 -4.72
CA VAL A 128 -12.84 6.12 -6.00
C VAL A 128 -13.09 7.60 -5.75
N LEU A 129 -12.06 8.39 -5.95
CA LEU A 129 -12.04 9.83 -5.73
C LEU A 129 -12.00 10.56 -7.06
N GLU A 130 -12.85 11.56 -7.20
CA GLU A 130 -12.82 12.47 -8.34
C GLU A 130 -11.91 13.65 -8.02
N VAL A 131 -11.00 13.97 -8.93
CA VAL A 131 -10.11 15.14 -8.82
C VAL A 131 -10.21 16.00 -10.07
N LYS A 132 -9.83 17.28 -9.95
CA LYS A 132 -9.81 18.19 -11.12
C LYS A 132 -8.84 17.64 -12.16
N GLY A 133 -9.39 17.16 -13.28
CA GLY A 133 -8.63 16.58 -14.40
C GLY A 133 -8.50 15.05 -14.40
N GLY A 134 -9.17 14.32 -13.50
CA GLY A 134 -9.08 12.86 -13.51
C GLY A 134 -9.76 12.13 -12.36
N ILE A 135 -9.49 10.83 -12.26
CA ILE A 135 -10.01 9.95 -11.21
C ILE A 135 -8.87 9.21 -10.53
N GLN A 136 -9.03 9.00 -9.23
CA GLN A 136 -8.10 8.30 -8.38
C GLN A 136 -8.80 7.12 -7.69
N ALA A 137 -8.46 5.90 -8.09
CA ALA A 137 -9.02 4.69 -7.52
C ALA A 137 -7.97 3.97 -6.66
N ILE A 138 -8.39 3.48 -5.48
CA ILE A 138 -7.50 2.79 -4.53
C ILE A 138 -7.70 1.27 -4.68
N TYR A 139 -6.71 0.59 -5.26
CA TYR A 139 -6.71 -0.86 -5.49
C TYR A 139 -5.70 -1.62 -4.60
N GLY A 140 -4.97 -0.91 -3.74
CA GLY A 140 -3.90 -1.52 -2.93
C GLY A 140 -2.74 -1.99 -3.80
N ALA A 141 -2.08 -3.09 -3.41
CA ALA A 141 -0.90 -3.61 -4.11
C ALA A 141 -1.15 -3.96 -5.60
N LYS A 142 -2.41 -4.10 -6.02
CA LYS A 142 -2.79 -4.37 -7.41
C LYS A 142 -2.75 -3.14 -8.32
N ALA A 143 -2.60 -1.92 -7.78
CA ALA A 143 -2.66 -0.69 -8.56
C ALA A 143 -1.60 -0.63 -9.69
N ILE A 144 -0.36 -1.02 -9.39
CA ILE A 144 0.74 -1.06 -10.37
C ILE A 144 0.46 -2.12 -11.45
N LEU A 145 -0.08 -3.26 -11.04
CA LEU A 145 -0.38 -4.37 -11.94
C LEU A 145 -1.47 -3.99 -12.95
N TYR A 146 -2.52 -3.29 -12.51
CA TYR A 146 -3.54 -2.73 -13.39
C TYR A 146 -2.98 -1.64 -14.32
N LYS A 147 -2.10 -0.73 -13.86
CA LYS A 147 -1.46 0.28 -14.74
C LYS A 147 -0.72 -0.39 -15.89
N ASN A 148 0.14 -1.35 -15.58
CA ASN A 148 0.93 -2.05 -16.59
C ASN A 148 0.03 -2.78 -17.61
N SER A 149 -0.99 -3.49 -17.14
CA SER A 149 -1.91 -4.19 -18.03
C SER A 149 -2.76 -3.25 -18.88
N ILE A 150 -3.21 -2.12 -18.32
CA ILE A 150 -3.98 -1.11 -19.06
C ILE A 150 -3.10 -0.44 -20.13
N ASN A 151 -1.86 -0.10 -19.82
CA ASN A 151 -0.92 0.47 -20.78
C ASN A 151 -0.60 -0.50 -21.93
N GLU A 152 -0.39 -1.79 -21.63
CA GLU A 152 -0.23 -2.85 -22.62
C GLU A 152 -1.45 -2.95 -23.55
N ILE A 153 -2.67 -2.83 -23.00
CA ILE A 153 -3.92 -2.88 -23.78
C ILE A 153 -4.11 -1.62 -24.65
N LEU A 154 -3.72 -0.45 -24.13
CA LEU A 154 -3.85 0.82 -24.83
C LEU A 154 -2.73 1.06 -25.85
N GLY A 155 -1.67 0.24 -25.84
CA GLY A 155 -0.48 0.42 -26.67
C GLY A 155 0.27 1.72 -26.35
N VAL A 156 0.12 2.20 -25.11
CA VAL A 156 0.82 3.38 -24.59
C VAL A 156 1.99 2.85 -23.76
N ASP A 157 3.01 2.39 -24.48
CA ASP A 157 4.29 2.01 -23.87
C ASP A 157 5.10 3.28 -23.55
N ASP A 158 5.61 3.38 -22.32
CA ASP A 158 6.60 4.39 -21.89
C ASP A 158 7.90 4.27 -22.72
#